data_AF-A0A1C5P7V5-F1
#
_entry.id   AF-A0A1C5P7V5-F1
#
_cell.length_a   1.000
_cell.length_b   1.000
_cell.length_c   1.000
_cell.angle_alpha   90.00
_cell.angle_beta   90.00
_cell.angle_gamma   90.00
#
_symmetry.space_group_name_H-M   'P 1'
#
loop_
_entity.id
_entity.type
_entity.pdbx_description
1 polymer ?
#
loop_
_entity_poly.entity_id
_entity_poly.type
_entity_poly.pdbx_seq_one_letter_code
_entity_poly.pdbx_strand_id
1 'polypeptide(L)'
;MLNKRKRVLIAITFTIIMIILTATTNIIEQYKSNENMILAVVWALTKNYKIRQIILIVAIFLYGKILLIKMSNLRSTLLQNFLALPIGISVGIIVSYVILFLNIPYVRWTVISLVILILVFAIFKGKERIEKHDIFETIEAMFYVVGLSCFATSGLPFLHLTEDSYYFISQYGQIIVNCAGLNADYCSKYMMWTGIGPALINSLAIMAGFETIYGIHHMLIISFVGIFVYSVYENILQIYNVKKTIFYSLILGLLLIITPAVGITLGLELSSTYFMIYIFIIVYLVIKQINNDQNAELGWILALMVCTTVLLRQEASIVLCYFIIMLSTFKNCKKILLHNFMLPCVCVQTSYIIKICMLEKVGTETEILLNWESIILIMGVNILTLIYIGIIYGRYFVKLQQCMASMLLIAMIATQGFLYIIWPEKIANNFICEVINAGNKYWGWTVWILLIVLIIGIAIDNKIDNMEKLWIGYLLYYFILCAGRSYDLRIGFTDSYARMMVTAIPIAYYAFVIKVKNYKLKNLEI
;
A
#
# COMPACT_ATOMS: atom_id res chain seq x y z
N MET A 1 -4.67 -16.54 -28.55
CA MET A 1 -4.63 -16.96 -27.12
C MET A 1 -3.89 -18.29 -27.04
N LEU A 2 -2.92 -18.44 -26.13
CA LEU A 2 -2.21 -19.71 -25.92
C LEU A 2 -3.18 -20.79 -25.39
N ASN A 3 -3.01 -22.04 -25.82
CA ASN A 3 -3.73 -23.20 -25.26
C ASN A 3 -3.48 -23.28 -23.73
N LYS A 4 -4.52 -23.54 -22.92
CA LYS A 4 -4.43 -23.65 -21.45
C LYS A 4 -3.30 -24.58 -21.00
N ARG A 5 -3.12 -25.72 -21.67
CA ARG A 5 -2.02 -26.66 -21.36
C ARG A 5 -0.63 -26.03 -21.59
N LYS A 6 -0.47 -25.23 -22.64
CA LYS A 6 0.80 -24.52 -22.91
C LYS A 6 1.08 -23.46 -21.85
N ARG A 7 0.06 -22.73 -21.37
CA ARG A 7 0.22 -21.73 -20.29
C ARG A 7 0.70 -22.38 -18.99
N VAL A 8 0.05 -23.47 -18.58
CA VAL A 8 0.46 -24.22 -17.38
C VAL A 8 1.86 -24.79 -17.55
N LEU A 9 2.21 -25.33 -18.73
CA LEU A 9 3.56 -25.83 -18.98
C LEU A 9 4.61 -24.70 -18.83
N ILE A 10 4.34 -23.51 -19.37
CA ILE A 10 5.21 -22.34 -19.19
C ILE A 10 5.36 -21.97 -17.71
N ALA A 11 4.26 -21.97 -16.95
CA ALA A 11 4.29 -21.68 -15.52
C ALA A 11 5.11 -22.72 -14.74
N ILE A 12 4.97 -24.01 -15.07
CA ILE A 12 5.75 -25.11 -14.49
C ILE A 12 7.24 -24.93 -14.82
N THR A 13 7.58 -24.71 -16.10
CA THR A 13 8.98 -24.50 -16.52
C THR A 13 9.59 -23.31 -15.80
N PHE A 14 8.88 -22.18 -15.71
CA PHE A 14 9.31 -21.02 -14.94
C PHE A 14 9.56 -21.37 -13.46
N THR A 15 8.64 -22.11 -12.85
CA THR A 15 8.77 -22.53 -11.44
C THR A 15 10.01 -23.39 -11.22
N ILE A 16 10.26 -24.37 -12.10
CA ILE A 16 11.44 -25.24 -12.02
C ILE A 16 12.72 -24.42 -12.12
N ILE A 17 12.81 -23.48 -13.07
CA ILE A 17 13.97 -22.60 -13.23
C ILE A 17 14.21 -21.80 -11.94
N MET A 18 13.16 -21.25 -11.33
CA MET A 18 13.28 -20.47 -10.09
C MET A 18 13.64 -21.32 -8.88
N ILE A 19 13.17 -22.57 -8.80
CA ILE A 19 13.59 -23.53 -7.77
C ILE A 19 15.08 -23.83 -7.91
N ILE A 20 15.56 -24.08 -9.13
CA ILE A 20 16.98 -24.30 -9.41
C ILE A 20 17.80 -23.08 -8.99
N LEU A 21 17.36 -21.87 -9.34
CA LEU A 21 18.01 -20.62 -8.93
C LEU A 21 18.11 -20.49 -7.40
N THR A 22 17.02 -20.80 -6.70
CA THR A 22 16.97 -20.74 -5.23
C THR A 22 17.89 -21.79 -4.61
N ALA A 23 17.93 -23.00 -5.16
CA ALA A 23 18.84 -24.05 -4.71
C ALA A 23 20.31 -23.64 -4.92
N THR A 24 20.65 -23.10 -6.09
CA THR A 24 22.01 -22.63 -6.41
C THR A 24 22.45 -21.51 -5.48
N THR A 25 21.62 -20.48 -5.27
CA THR A 25 21.92 -19.39 -4.32
C THR A 25 22.07 -19.91 -2.89
N ASN A 26 21.28 -20.90 -2.48
CA ASN A 26 21.40 -21.55 -1.17
C ASN A 26 22.73 -22.30 -1.01
N ILE A 27 23.18 -23.03 -2.04
CA ILE A 27 24.46 -23.74 -2.03
C ILE A 27 25.63 -22.75 -1.94
N ILE A 28 25.57 -21.65 -2.70
CA ILE A 28 26.60 -20.60 -2.66
C ILE A 28 26.66 -19.95 -1.27
N GLU A 29 25.50 -19.65 -0.67
CA GLU A 29 25.42 -19.05 0.66
C GLU A 29 25.96 -20.00 1.74
N GLN A 30 25.64 -21.30 1.65
CA GLN A 30 26.21 -22.32 2.54
C GLN A 30 27.74 -22.38 2.43
N TYR A 31 28.26 -22.43 1.20
CA TYR A 31 29.70 -22.51 0.96
C TYR A 31 30.42 -21.31 1.57
N LYS A 32 29.96 -20.08 1.29
CA LYS A 32 30.53 -18.86 1.87
C LYS A 32 30.37 -18.77 3.38
N SER A 33 29.24 -19.23 3.92
CA SER A 33 28.99 -19.18 5.37
C SER A 33 29.92 -20.13 6.13
N ASN A 34 30.30 -21.26 5.55
CA ASN A 34 31.23 -22.21 6.17
C ASN A 34 32.67 -21.68 6.27
N GLU A 35 33.02 -20.62 5.54
CA GLU A 35 34.35 -19.99 5.64
C GLU A 35 34.52 -19.17 6.94
N ASN A 36 33.43 -18.90 7.67
CA ASN A 36 33.44 -18.11 8.91
C ASN A 36 32.55 -18.75 9.98
N MET A 37 33.09 -19.00 11.17
CA MET A 37 32.36 -19.65 12.27
C MET A 37 31.03 -18.95 12.64
N ILE A 38 31.00 -17.62 12.64
CA ILE A 38 29.79 -16.85 12.97
C ILE A 38 28.74 -17.04 11.87
N LEU A 39 29.14 -16.94 10.60
CA LEU A 39 28.23 -17.13 9.47
C LEU A 39 27.73 -18.57 9.39
N ALA A 40 28.55 -19.57 9.73
CA ALA A 40 28.14 -20.97 9.81
C ALA A 40 27.05 -21.20 10.87
N VAL A 41 27.16 -20.54 12.03
CA VAL A 41 26.11 -20.58 13.08
C VAL A 41 24.85 -19.88 12.59
N VAL A 42 24.95 -18.69 12.01
CA VAL A 42 23.81 -17.96 11.43
C VAL A 42 23.10 -18.83 10.39
N TRP A 43 23.86 -19.43 9.47
CA TRP A 43 23.33 -20.34 8.46
C TRP A 43 22.60 -21.54 9.07
N ALA A 44 23.17 -22.17 10.09
CA ALA A 44 22.54 -23.31 10.76
C ALA A 44 21.18 -22.95 11.37
N LEU A 45 21.05 -21.74 11.92
CA LEU A 45 19.81 -21.21 12.49
C LEU A 45 18.79 -20.83 11.40
N THR A 46 19.24 -20.32 10.26
CA THR A 46 18.39 -19.77 9.19
C THR A 46 18.17 -20.69 7.99
N LYS A 47 18.79 -21.88 7.93
CA LYS A 47 18.74 -22.80 6.78
C LYS A 47 17.36 -23.12 6.21
N ASN A 48 16.33 -23.08 7.07
CA ASN A 48 14.94 -23.39 6.69
C ASN A 48 14.10 -22.13 6.44
N TYR A 49 14.63 -20.92 6.64
CA TYR A 49 13.88 -19.67 6.55
C TYR A 49 13.33 -19.46 5.14
N LYS A 50 14.13 -19.72 4.09
CA LYS A 50 13.69 -19.57 2.69
C LYS A 50 12.46 -20.43 2.37
N ILE A 51 12.48 -21.71 2.74
CA ILE A 51 11.36 -22.62 2.50
C ILE A 51 10.13 -22.19 3.31
N ARG A 52 10.31 -21.83 4.59
CA ARG A 52 9.21 -21.34 5.44
C ARG A 52 8.59 -20.06 4.89
N GLN A 53 9.40 -19.14 4.37
CA GLN A 53 8.95 -17.93 3.68
C GLN A 53 8.12 -18.26 2.44
N ILE A 54 8.61 -19.15 1.56
CA ILE A 54 7.88 -19.58 0.36
C ILE A 54 6.51 -20.18 0.74
N ILE A 55 6.47 -21.07 1.74
CA ILE A 55 5.22 -21.68 2.20
C ILE A 55 4.25 -20.63 2.73
N LEU A 56 4.72 -19.68 3.55
CA LEU A 56 3.87 -18.63 4.10
C LEU A 56 3.32 -17.72 2.99
N ILE A 57 4.16 -17.29 2.04
CA ILE A 57 3.73 -16.45 0.90
C ILE A 57 2.64 -17.17 0.09
N VAL A 58 2.86 -18.45 -0.22
CA VAL A 58 1.90 -19.27 -0.96
C VAL A 58 0.58 -19.40 -0.18
N ALA A 59 0.63 -19.61 1.14
CA ALA A 59 -0.56 -19.65 1.97
C ALA A 59 -1.31 -18.31 1.97
N ILE A 60 -0.59 -17.19 2.15
CA ILE A 60 -1.13 -15.82 2.11
C ILE A 60 -1.82 -15.53 0.78
N PHE A 61 -1.15 -15.86 -0.31
CA PHE A 61 -1.70 -15.73 -1.65
C PHE A 61 -2.97 -16.58 -1.82
N LEU A 62 -2.93 -17.84 -1.41
CA LEU A 62 -4.03 -18.78 -1.63
C LEU A 62 -5.31 -18.31 -0.93
N TYR A 63 -5.24 -17.94 0.35
CA TYR A 63 -6.44 -17.51 1.05
C TYR A 63 -6.93 -16.14 0.55
N GLY A 64 -6.03 -15.22 0.17
CA GLY A 64 -6.42 -13.98 -0.49
C GLY A 64 -7.10 -14.20 -1.85
N LYS A 65 -6.60 -15.16 -2.64
CA LYS A 65 -7.18 -15.56 -3.93
C LYS A 65 -8.57 -16.20 -3.75
N ILE A 66 -8.74 -17.06 -2.74
CA ILE A 66 -10.04 -17.65 -2.41
C ILE A 66 -11.06 -16.56 -2.08
N LEU A 67 -10.69 -15.58 -1.24
CA LEU A 67 -11.57 -14.46 -0.88
C LEU A 67 -11.94 -13.62 -2.10
N LEU A 68 -10.99 -13.38 -3.01
CA LEU A 68 -11.25 -12.67 -4.27
C LEU A 68 -12.24 -13.40 -5.18
N ILE A 69 -12.03 -14.69 -5.44
CA ILE A 69 -12.93 -15.50 -6.26
C ILE A 69 -14.35 -15.48 -5.68
N LYS A 70 -14.47 -15.47 -4.35
CA LYS A 70 -15.74 -15.61 -3.65
C LYS A 70 -16.50 -14.32 -3.51
N MET A 71 -15.83 -13.34 -2.94
CA MET A 71 -16.49 -12.15 -2.42
C MET A 71 -16.44 -11.00 -3.43
N SER A 72 -15.65 -11.09 -4.49
CA SER A 72 -15.57 -10.08 -5.54
C SER A 72 -16.06 -10.61 -6.89
N ASN A 73 -16.67 -9.73 -7.69
CA ASN A 73 -17.04 -10.01 -9.09
C ASN A 73 -15.99 -9.44 -10.06
N LEU A 74 -14.72 -9.39 -9.63
CA LEU A 74 -13.63 -8.97 -10.49
C LEU A 74 -13.52 -9.91 -11.70
N ARG A 75 -14.00 -9.47 -12.88
CA ARG A 75 -13.94 -10.30 -14.10
C ARG A 75 -12.51 -10.63 -14.54
N SER A 76 -11.56 -9.75 -14.23
CA SER A 76 -10.16 -9.93 -14.63
C SER A 76 -9.42 -10.86 -13.67
N THR A 77 -9.11 -12.06 -14.16
CA THR A 77 -8.38 -13.10 -13.43
C THR A 77 -6.94 -12.68 -13.15
N LEU A 78 -6.33 -11.93 -14.07
CA LEU A 78 -5.00 -11.35 -13.92
C LEU A 78 -4.95 -10.34 -12.77
N LEU A 79 -5.93 -9.42 -12.69
CA LEU A 79 -6.00 -8.47 -11.58
C LEU A 79 -6.25 -9.17 -10.25
N GLN A 80 -7.11 -10.20 -10.24
CA GLN A 80 -7.28 -11.00 -9.03
C GLN A 80 -5.97 -11.66 -8.58
N ASN A 81 -5.15 -12.14 -9.49
CA ASN A 81 -3.86 -12.75 -9.14
C ASN A 81 -2.94 -11.72 -8.48
N PHE A 82 -2.83 -10.51 -9.02
CA PHE A 82 -2.00 -9.48 -8.39
C PHE A 82 -2.57 -8.93 -7.08
N LEU A 83 -3.91 -8.89 -6.92
CA LEU A 83 -4.54 -8.45 -5.67
C LEU A 83 -4.54 -9.50 -4.56
N ALA A 84 -4.36 -10.79 -4.88
CA ALA A 84 -4.49 -11.88 -3.93
C ALA A 84 -3.52 -11.74 -2.75
N LEU A 85 -2.25 -11.40 -2.99
CA LEU A 85 -1.28 -11.24 -1.91
C LEU A 85 -1.54 -9.98 -1.06
N PRO A 86 -1.76 -8.76 -1.60
CA PRO A 86 -2.17 -7.61 -0.81
C PRO A 86 -3.41 -7.84 0.05
N ILE A 87 -4.42 -8.54 -0.49
CA ILE A 87 -5.63 -8.91 0.27
C ILE A 87 -5.29 -9.92 1.36
N GLY A 88 -4.46 -10.91 1.04
CA GLY A 88 -3.99 -11.89 2.01
C GLY A 88 -3.30 -11.22 3.20
N ILE A 89 -2.34 -10.35 2.92
CA ILE A 89 -1.61 -9.58 3.95
C ILE A 89 -2.58 -8.72 4.75
N SER A 90 -3.52 -8.03 4.09
CA SER A 90 -4.53 -7.22 4.78
C SER A 90 -5.37 -8.02 5.76
N VAL A 91 -5.87 -9.19 5.36
CA VAL A 91 -6.62 -10.07 6.27
C VAL A 91 -5.75 -10.50 7.44
N GLY A 92 -4.47 -10.83 7.19
CA GLY A 92 -3.53 -11.14 8.26
C GLY A 92 -3.40 -10.00 9.26
N ILE A 93 -3.15 -8.77 8.79
CA ILE A 93 -3.05 -7.57 9.63
C ILE A 93 -4.34 -7.34 10.43
N ILE A 94 -5.51 -7.41 9.79
CA ILE A 94 -6.79 -7.15 10.46
C ILE A 94 -7.12 -8.23 11.48
N VAL A 95 -6.92 -9.51 11.17
CA VAL A 95 -7.11 -10.61 12.13
C VAL A 95 -6.18 -10.41 13.33
N SER A 96 -4.91 -10.13 13.08
CA SER A 96 -3.94 -9.88 14.14
C SER A 96 -4.33 -8.69 15.00
N TYR A 97 -4.75 -7.59 14.38
CA TYR A 97 -5.22 -6.42 15.08
C TYR A 97 -6.46 -6.71 15.94
N VAL A 98 -7.44 -7.47 15.44
CA VAL A 98 -8.65 -7.84 16.19
C VAL A 98 -8.31 -8.72 17.39
N ILE A 99 -7.41 -9.70 17.25
CA ILE A 99 -6.95 -10.55 18.37
C ILE A 99 -6.34 -9.68 19.47
N LEU A 100 -5.42 -8.78 19.08
CA LEU A 100 -4.75 -7.87 20.00
C LEU A 100 -5.71 -6.87 20.64
N PHE A 101 -6.66 -6.34 19.86
CA PHE A 101 -7.69 -5.41 20.34
C PHE A 101 -8.56 -6.06 21.42
N LEU A 102 -8.95 -7.32 21.21
CA LEU A 102 -9.79 -8.09 22.13
C LEU A 102 -9.03 -8.74 23.29
N ASN A 103 -7.71 -8.50 23.42
CA ASN A 103 -6.85 -9.16 24.43
C ASN A 103 -6.90 -10.69 24.39
N ILE A 104 -7.13 -11.28 23.21
CA ILE A 104 -7.01 -12.72 23.01
C ILE A 104 -5.51 -13.04 22.89
N PRO A 105 -4.99 -14.13 23.50
CA PRO A 105 -3.58 -14.48 23.40
C PRO A 105 -3.09 -14.56 21.96
N TYR A 106 -2.15 -13.69 21.59
CA TYR A 106 -1.66 -13.54 20.23
C TYR A 106 -0.62 -14.61 19.89
N VAL A 107 -1.11 -15.83 19.67
CA VAL A 107 -0.30 -17.01 19.34
C VAL A 107 -0.71 -17.60 18.00
N ARG A 108 0.20 -18.35 17.37
CA ARG A 108 0.03 -18.96 16.04
C ARG A 108 -1.35 -19.60 15.81
N TRP A 109 -1.84 -20.38 16.77
CA TRP A 109 -3.09 -21.12 16.63
C TRP A 109 -4.33 -20.22 16.62
N THR A 110 -4.32 -19.10 17.35
CA THR A 110 -5.44 -18.15 17.36
C THR A 110 -5.59 -17.45 16.02
N VAL A 111 -4.46 -16.99 15.45
CA VAL A 111 -4.42 -16.36 14.11
C VAL A 111 -4.90 -17.34 13.05
N ILE A 112 -4.35 -18.57 13.04
CA ILE A 112 -4.74 -19.60 12.07
C ILE A 112 -6.23 -19.92 12.19
N SER A 113 -6.76 -20.09 13.41
CA SER A 113 -8.16 -20.45 13.64
C SER A 113 -9.11 -19.37 13.11
N LEU A 114 -8.81 -18.08 13.34
CA LEU A 114 -9.63 -16.98 12.84
C LEU A 114 -9.54 -16.82 11.32
N VAL A 115 -8.35 -17.00 10.72
CA VAL A 115 -8.22 -17.01 9.25
C VAL A 115 -9.05 -18.16 8.64
N ILE A 116 -9.00 -19.36 9.23
CA ILE A 116 -9.82 -20.50 8.79
C ILE A 116 -11.31 -20.18 8.93
N LEU A 117 -11.74 -19.58 10.05
CA LEU A 117 -13.13 -19.18 10.26
C LEU A 117 -13.63 -18.22 9.16
N ILE A 118 -12.82 -17.20 8.82
CA ILE A 118 -13.11 -16.25 7.74
C ILE A 118 -13.22 -16.97 6.40
N LEU A 119 -12.31 -17.90 6.10
CA LEU A 119 -12.34 -18.66 4.85
C LEU A 119 -13.57 -19.56 4.76
N VAL A 120 -13.90 -20.27 5.84
CA VAL A 120 -15.09 -21.11 5.92
C VAL A 120 -16.34 -20.26 5.67
N PHE A 121 -16.48 -19.12 6.33
CA PHE A 121 -17.58 -18.18 6.11
C PHE A 121 -17.65 -17.69 4.65
N ALA A 122 -16.51 -17.32 4.06
CA ALA A 122 -16.45 -16.85 2.68
C ALA A 122 -16.82 -17.96 1.67
N ILE A 123 -16.38 -19.20 1.93
CA ILE A 123 -16.73 -20.36 1.11
C ILE A 123 -18.24 -20.63 1.17
N PHE A 124 -18.83 -20.61 2.37
CA PHE A 124 -20.28 -20.78 2.55
C PHE A 124 -21.08 -19.71 1.81
N LYS A 125 -20.72 -18.42 1.97
CA LYS A 125 -21.45 -17.30 1.37
C LYS A 125 -21.38 -17.28 -0.16
N GLY A 126 -20.30 -17.80 -0.76
CA GLY A 126 -20.05 -17.70 -2.19
C GLY A 126 -20.14 -19.01 -2.96
N LYS A 127 -20.78 -20.07 -2.43
CA LYS A 127 -20.73 -21.46 -2.95
C LYS A 127 -20.83 -21.57 -4.49
N GLU A 128 -21.88 -21.00 -5.08
CA GLU A 128 -22.16 -21.03 -6.53
C GLU A 128 -21.02 -20.49 -7.41
N ARG A 129 -20.21 -19.55 -6.90
CA ARG A 129 -19.07 -18.99 -7.64
C ARG A 129 -17.86 -19.90 -7.69
N ILE A 130 -17.67 -20.84 -6.75
CA ILE A 130 -16.57 -21.84 -6.85
C ILE A 130 -16.88 -22.80 -7.98
N GLU A 131 -18.13 -23.24 -8.06
CA GLU A 131 -18.54 -24.26 -9.02
C GLU A 131 -18.36 -23.77 -10.47
N LYS A 132 -18.47 -22.45 -10.69
CA LYS A 132 -18.23 -21.79 -11.97
C LYS A 132 -16.78 -21.36 -12.21
N HIS A 133 -15.91 -21.41 -11.20
CA HIS A 133 -14.53 -20.94 -11.30
C HIS A 133 -13.64 -21.97 -11.99
N ASP A 134 -12.81 -21.52 -12.93
CA ASP A 134 -11.86 -22.40 -13.60
C ASP A 134 -10.67 -22.71 -12.68
N ILE A 135 -10.64 -23.92 -12.13
CA ILE A 135 -9.57 -24.37 -11.24
C ILE A 135 -8.19 -24.33 -11.92
N PHE A 136 -8.12 -24.47 -13.24
CA PHE A 136 -6.85 -24.38 -13.98
C PHE A 136 -6.21 -23.01 -13.86
N GLU A 137 -6.98 -21.93 -13.76
CA GLU A 137 -6.44 -20.59 -13.57
C GLU A 137 -5.81 -20.43 -12.19
N THR A 138 -6.39 -21.06 -11.17
CA THR A 138 -5.81 -21.08 -9.82
C THR A 138 -4.52 -21.91 -9.81
N ILE A 139 -4.52 -23.08 -10.45
CA ILE A 139 -3.33 -23.93 -10.55
C ILE A 139 -2.19 -23.20 -11.28
N GLU A 140 -2.48 -22.56 -12.42
CA GLU A 140 -1.50 -21.75 -13.15
C GLU A 140 -0.94 -20.63 -12.28
N ALA A 141 -1.80 -19.89 -11.57
CA ALA A 141 -1.38 -18.82 -10.67
C ALA A 141 -0.50 -19.35 -9.53
N MET A 142 -0.81 -20.52 -8.97
CA MET A 142 -0.01 -21.15 -7.91
C MET A 142 1.41 -21.46 -8.36
N PHE A 143 1.60 -21.99 -9.58
CA PHE A 143 2.95 -22.20 -10.13
C PHE A 143 3.72 -20.87 -10.23
N TYR A 144 3.12 -19.83 -10.81
CA TYR A 144 3.76 -18.51 -10.87
C TYR A 144 4.11 -17.97 -9.47
N VAL A 145 3.23 -18.13 -8.48
CA VAL A 145 3.49 -17.65 -7.11
C VAL A 145 4.62 -18.43 -6.46
N VAL A 146 4.70 -19.75 -6.63
CA VAL A 146 5.84 -20.55 -6.13
C VAL A 146 7.13 -20.07 -6.79
N GLY A 147 7.16 -19.93 -8.12
CA GLY A 147 8.35 -19.47 -8.83
C GLY A 147 8.77 -18.05 -8.44
N LEU A 148 7.83 -17.12 -8.29
CA LEU A 148 8.12 -15.76 -7.84
C LEU A 148 8.55 -15.71 -6.37
N SER A 149 8.01 -16.58 -5.51
CA SER A 149 8.43 -16.70 -4.11
C SER A 149 9.86 -17.23 -4.00
N CYS A 150 10.23 -18.19 -4.85
CA CYS A 150 11.61 -18.65 -5.02
C CYS A 150 12.53 -17.48 -5.41
N PHE A 151 12.17 -16.70 -6.43
CA PHE A 151 12.94 -15.52 -6.81
C PHE A 151 13.05 -14.49 -5.67
N ALA A 152 11.93 -14.17 -5.01
CA ALA A 152 11.84 -13.20 -3.91
C ALA A 152 12.68 -13.59 -2.68
N THR A 153 12.88 -14.89 -2.45
CA THR A 153 13.67 -15.43 -1.32
C THR A 153 15.10 -15.82 -1.71
N SER A 154 15.49 -15.65 -2.98
CA SER A 154 16.81 -16.06 -3.50
C SER A 154 17.97 -15.19 -3.04
N GLY A 155 17.69 -13.99 -2.50
CA GLY A 155 18.72 -13.01 -2.14
C GLY A 155 19.27 -12.19 -3.32
N LEU A 156 18.76 -12.39 -4.54
CA LEU A 156 19.09 -11.57 -5.71
C LEU A 156 18.38 -10.20 -5.71
N PRO A 157 17.10 -10.09 -5.32
CA PRO A 157 16.45 -8.79 -5.23
C PRO A 157 17.15 -7.88 -4.23
N PHE A 158 17.28 -6.62 -4.61
CA PHE A 158 17.94 -5.60 -3.79
C PHE A 158 17.06 -5.21 -2.60
N LEU A 159 17.64 -5.22 -1.41
CA LEU A 159 17.00 -4.81 -0.17
C LEU A 159 17.92 -3.92 0.65
N HIS A 160 17.36 -2.85 1.21
CA HIS A 160 18.00 -2.01 2.21
C HIS A 160 17.21 -2.06 3.52
N LEU A 161 17.93 -2.31 4.60
CA LEU A 161 17.39 -2.25 5.95
C LEU A 161 17.87 -0.98 6.61
N THR A 162 16.93 -0.30 7.26
CA THR A 162 17.22 0.87 8.08
C THR A 162 16.92 0.55 9.54
N GLU A 163 17.28 1.46 10.43
CA GLU A 163 16.88 1.40 11.83
C GLU A 163 15.36 1.27 11.97
N ASP A 164 14.59 1.98 11.14
CA ASP A 164 13.13 1.88 11.11
C ASP A 164 12.66 0.44 10.78
N SER A 165 13.28 -0.20 9.78
CA SER A 165 12.97 -1.60 9.42
C SER A 165 13.27 -2.54 10.58
N TYR A 166 14.40 -2.35 11.25
CA TYR A 166 14.82 -3.22 12.33
C TYR A 166 13.97 -3.04 13.59
N TYR A 167 13.81 -1.81 14.08
CA TYR A 167 13.13 -1.52 15.34
C TYR A 167 11.60 -1.61 15.23
N PHE A 168 11.01 -0.95 14.24
CA PHE A 168 9.55 -0.79 14.17
C PHE A 168 8.82 -1.93 13.47
N ILE A 169 9.55 -2.77 12.71
CA ILE A 169 8.96 -3.89 11.98
C ILE A 169 9.45 -5.21 12.57
N SER A 170 10.77 -5.46 12.50
CA SER A 170 11.33 -6.75 12.88
C SER A 170 11.25 -7.02 14.38
N GLN A 171 11.93 -6.19 15.19
CA GLN A 171 11.96 -6.35 16.64
C GLN A 171 10.57 -6.21 17.26
N TYR A 172 9.81 -5.19 16.85
CA TYR A 172 8.50 -4.98 17.43
C TYR A 172 7.53 -6.13 17.11
N GLY A 173 7.56 -6.65 15.87
CA GLY A 173 6.80 -7.85 15.51
C GLY A 173 7.16 -9.07 16.37
N GLN A 174 8.45 -9.25 16.70
CA GLN A 174 8.92 -10.33 17.57
C GLN A 174 8.46 -10.15 19.03
N ILE A 175 8.51 -8.93 19.56
CA ILE A 175 8.04 -8.61 20.91
C ILE A 175 6.55 -8.95 21.05
N ILE A 176 5.71 -8.53 20.10
CA ILE A 176 4.27 -8.81 20.13
C ILE A 176 3.98 -10.33 20.22
N VAL A 177 4.73 -11.14 19.46
CA VAL A 177 4.56 -12.61 19.48
C VAL A 177 5.06 -13.21 20.79
N ASN A 178 6.23 -12.79 21.28
CA ASN A 178 6.82 -13.31 22.51
C ASN A 178 5.99 -12.95 23.76
N CYS A 179 5.39 -11.76 23.78
CA CYS A 179 4.47 -11.34 24.84
C CYS A 179 3.06 -11.91 24.67
N ALA A 180 2.76 -12.56 23.54
CA ALA A 180 1.42 -13.02 23.16
C ALA A 180 0.34 -11.93 23.29
N GLY A 181 0.69 -10.67 23.03
CA GLY A 181 -0.18 -9.52 23.26
C GLY A 181 0.54 -8.18 23.06
N LEU A 182 -0.22 -7.09 23.27
CA LEU A 182 0.36 -5.76 23.39
C LEU A 182 0.90 -5.56 24.81
N ASN A 183 2.01 -4.83 24.91
CA ASN A 183 2.60 -4.44 26.18
C ASN A 183 2.91 -2.94 26.13
N ALA A 184 2.38 -2.19 27.09
CA ALA A 184 2.48 -0.74 27.19
C ALA A 184 3.92 -0.22 27.11
N ASP A 185 4.87 -0.88 27.79
CA ASP A 185 6.27 -0.44 27.89
C ASP A 185 7.00 -0.47 26.53
N TYR A 186 6.58 -1.38 25.65
CA TYR A 186 7.13 -1.50 24.30
C TYR A 186 6.32 -0.71 23.28
N CYS A 187 5.00 -0.64 23.46
CA CYS A 187 4.14 0.18 22.61
C CYS A 187 4.56 1.66 22.64
N SER A 188 4.88 2.20 23.83
CA SER A 188 5.36 3.57 24.00
C SER A 188 6.71 3.86 23.34
N LYS A 189 7.52 2.84 23.08
CA LYS A 189 8.83 3.00 22.41
C LYS A 189 8.74 2.80 20.90
N TYR A 190 7.99 1.80 20.44
CA TYR A 190 8.01 1.36 19.03
C TYR A 190 6.81 1.82 18.20
N MET A 191 5.63 2.01 18.80
CA MET A 191 4.42 2.42 18.05
C MET A 191 4.29 3.92 17.87
N MET A 192 5.18 4.71 18.48
CA MET A 192 5.01 6.16 18.57
C MET A 192 5.35 6.94 17.30
N TRP A 193 6.03 6.29 16.35
CA TRP A 193 6.47 6.92 15.10
C TRP A 193 5.96 6.20 13.84
N THR A 194 5.32 5.03 13.99
CA THR A 194 4.83 4.19 12.89
C THR A 194 3.50 3.51 13.27
N GLY A 195 2.70 3.09 12.28
CA GLY A 195 1.52 2.28 12.56
C GLY A 195 1.88 0.83 12.93
N ILE A 196 0.98 0.12 13.60
CA ILE A 196 1.20 -1.27 14.03
C ILE A 196 1.26 -2.28 12.86
N GLY A 197 0.63 -1.95 11.73
CA GLY A 197 0.44 -2.85 10.60
C GLY A 197 1.71 -3.55 10.10
N PRO A 198 2.83 -2.85 9.81
CA PRO A 198 4.07 -3.48 9.39
C PRO A 198 4.63 -4.48 10.40
N ALA A 199 4.59 -4.16 11.70
CA ALA A 199 4.98 -5.09 12.76
C ALA A 199 4.08 -6.33 12.79
N LEU A 200 2.78 -6.19 12.48
CA LEU A 200 1.88 -7.33 12.35
C LEU A 200 2.24 -8.21 11.14
N ILE A 201 2.69 -7.64 10.01
CA ILE A 201 3.23 -8.44 8.90
C ILE A 201 4.42 -9.28 9.38
N ASN A 202 5.35 -8.67 10.12
CA ASN A 202 6.49 -9.41 10.66
C ASN A 202 6.11 -10.44 11.73
N SER A 203 5.10 -10.16 12.54
CA SER A 203 4.63 -11.12 13.54
C SER A 203 4.10 -12.41 12.91
N LEU A 204 3.50 -12.34 11.71
CA LEU A 204 3.09 -13.53 10.94
C LEU A 204 4.30 -14.35 10.49
N ALA A 205 5.38 -13.69 10.08
CA ALA A 205 6.66 -14.32 9.76
C ALA A 205 7.27 -15.03 10.98
N ILE A 206 7.31 -14.35 12.13
CA ILE A 206 7.81 -14.90 13.40
C ILE A 206 7.01 -16.15 13.80
N MET A 207 5.68 -16.11 13.72
CA MET A 207 4.81 -17.26 13.98
C MET A 207 5.03 -18.43 13.00
N ALA A 208 5.46 -18.14 11.77
CA ALA A 208 5.85 -19.14 10.78
C ALA A 208 7.28 -19.67 10.96
N GLY A 209 8.04 -19.08 11.91
CA GLY A 209 9.36 -19.54 12.34
C GLY A 209 10.51 -18.94 11.55
N PHE A 210 10.42 -17.67 11.15
CA PHE A 210 11.52 -16.90 10.58
C PHE A 210 11.40 -15.41 10.95
N GLU A 211 12.53 -14.70 10.97
CA GLU A 211 12.60 -13.36 11.59
C GLU A 211 12.40 -12.18 10.64
N THR A 212 12.53 -12.41 9.33
CA THR A 212 12.57 -11.33 8.33
C THR A 212 11.49 -11.49 7.27
N ILE A 213 10.89 -10.39 6.83
CA ILE A 213 9.79 -10.40 5.85
C ILE A 213 10.26 -10.25 4.40
N TYR A 214 11.54 -10.46 4.10
CA TYR A 214 12.15 -10.19 2.79
C TYR A 214 11.35 -10.78 1.62
N GLY A 215 11.00 -12.06 1.70
CA GLY A 215 10.20 -12.71 0.66
C GLY A 215 8.80 -12.12 0.53
N ILE A 216 8.15 -11.79 1.65
CA ILE A 216 6.80 -11.18 1.67
C ILE A 216 6.85 -9.77 1.07
N HIS A 217 7.87 -8.98 1.44
CA HIS A 217 8.11 -7.63 0.96
C HIS A 217 8.25 -7.59 -0.56
N HIS A 218 9.19 -8.38 -1.12
CA HIS A 218 9.39 -8.45 -2.57
C HIS A 218 8.17 -8.97 -3.31
N MET A 219 7.45 -9.95 -2.76
CA MET A 219 6.22 -10.45 -3.37
C MET A 219 5.10 -9.41 -3.37
N LEU A 220 5.02 -8.57 -2.33
CA LEU A 220 4.10 -7.44 -2.29
C LEU A 220 4.48 -6.36 -3.32
N ILE A 221 5.77 -6.12 -3.55
CA ILE A 221 6.26 -5.19 -4.58
C ILE A 221 5.97 -5.71 -5.98
N ILE A 222 6.23 -7.00 -6.24
CA ILE A 222 5.90 -7.63 -7.53
C ILE A 222 4.39 -7.53 -7.78
N SER A 223 3.58 -7.74 -6.75
CA SER A 223 2.13 -7.57 -6.82
C SER A 223 1.74 -6.12 -7.12
N PHE A 224 2.35 -5.15 -6.44
CA PHE A 224 2.12 -3.72 -6.67
C PHE A 224 2.47 -3.29 -8.09
N VAL A 225 3.66 -3.64 -8.58
CA VAL A 225 4.11 -3.36 -9.94
C VAL A 225 3.14 -4.01 -10.94
N GLY A 226 2.73 -5.25 -10.69
CA GLY A 226 1.72 -5.94 -11.49
C GLY A 226 0.38 -5.21 -11.55
N ILE A 227 -0.12 -4.71 -10.41
CA ILE A 227 -1.35 -3.91 -10.33
C ILE A 227 -1.17 -2.60 -11.09
N PHE A 228 -0.04 -1.92 -10.94
CA PHE A 228 0.24 -0.68 -11.65
C PHE A 228 0.28 -0.90 -13.17
N VAL A 229 1.07 -1.87 -13.65
CA VAL A 229 1.14 -2.23 -15.08
C VAL A 229 -0.23 -2.63 -15.61
N TYR A 230 -1.01 -3.39 -14.84
CA TYR A 230 -2.37 -3.75 -15.21
C TYR A 230 -3.31 -2.53 -15.29
N SER A 231 -3.20 -1.59 -14.35
CA SER A 231 -4.01 -0.36 -14.35
C SER A 231 -3.75 0.50 -15.59
N VAL A 232 -2.49 0.52 -16.06
CA VAL A 232 -2.08 1.20 -17.28
C VAL A 232 -2.60 0.43 -18.50
N TYR A 233 -2.41 -0.89 -18.53
CA TYR A 233 -2.89 -1.77 -19.59
C TYR A 233 -4.38 -1.59 -19.83
N GLU A 234 -5.19 -1.58 -18.78
CA GLU A 234 -6.64 -1.48 -18.87
C GLU A 234 -7.10 -0.15 -19.49
N ASN A 235 -6.39 0.95 -19.20
CA ASN A 235 -6.69 2.26 -19.76
C ASN A 235 -6.17 2.41 -21.20
N ILE A 236 -4.97 1.92 -21.51
CA ILE A 236 -4.36 2.02 -22.84
C ILE A 236 -5.07 1.09 -23.85
N LEU A 237 -5.60 -0.05 -23.40
CA LEU A 237 -6.33 -1.00 -24.26
C LEU A 237 -7.57 -0.38 -24.92
N GLN A 238 -8.13 0.67 -24.32
CA GLN A 238 -9.27 1.41 -24.89
C GLN A 238 -8.88 2.26 -26.11
N ILE A 239 -7.59 2.49 -26.34
CA ILE A 239 -7.07 3.39 -27.38
C ILE A 239 -6.25 2.63 -28.42
N TYR A 240 -5.51 1.60 -27.99
CA TYR A 240 -4.53 0.89 -28.82
C TYR A 240 -4.80 -0.60 -28.89
N ASN A 241 -4.20 -1.25 -29.91
CA ASN A 241 -4.25 -2.70 -30.02
C ASN A 241 -3.47 -3.40 -28.88
N VAL A 242 -3.72 -4.70 -28.69
CA VAL A 242 -3.15 -5.50 -27.59
C VAL A 242 -1.62 -5.44 -27.55
N LYS A 243 -0.94 -5.51 -28.71
CA LYS A 243 0.54 -5.50 -28.77
C LYS A 243 1.12 -4.18 -28.27
N LYS A 244 0.62 -3.04 -28.78
CA LYS A 244 1.05 -1.70 -28.34
C LYS A 244 0.69 -1.46 -26.88
N THR A 245 -0.47 -1.93 -26.45
CA THR A 245 -0.92 -1.82 -25.05
C THR A 245 0.05 -2.50 -24.09
N ILE A 246 0.44 -3.76 -24.38
CA ILE A 246 1.42 -4.48 -23.57
C ILE A 246 2.74 -3.72 -23.54
N PHE A 247 3.23 -3.28 -24.70
CA PHE A 247 4.50 -2.54 -24.81
C PHE A 247 4.52 -1.27 -23.96
N TYR A 248 3.52 -0.39 -24.12
CA TYR A 248 3.46 0.87 -23.36
C TYR A 248 3.26 0.64 -21.85
N SER A 249 2.47 -0.37 -21.47
CA SER A 249 2.24 -0.69 -20.05
C SER A 249 3.52 -1.19 -19.37
N LEU A 250 4.31 -2.01 -20.08
CA LEU A 250 5.60 -2.48 -19.58
C LEU A 250 6.63 -1.35 -19.49
N ILE A 251 6.67 -0.44 -20.48
CA ILE A 251 7.56 0.72 -20.44
C ILE A 251 7.23 1.63 -19.27
N LEU A 252 5.95 1.96 -19.06
CA LEU A 252 5.55 2.81 -17.95
C LEU A 252 5.78 2.13 -16.59
N GLY A 253 5.59 0.81 -16.50
CA GLY A 253 5.97 0.04 -15.31
C GLY A 253 7.47 0.09 -15.04
N LEU A 254 8.30 -0.07 -16.08
CA LEU A 254 9.75 0.03 -15.96
C LEU A 254 10.19 1.45 -15.57
N LEU A 255 9.57 2.48 -16.16
CA LEU A 255 9.83 3.88 -15.83
C LEU A 255 9.48 4.16 -14.36
N LEU A 256 8.38 3.61 -13.84
CA LEU A 256 8.01 3.72 -12.43
C LEU A 256 9.10 3.12 -11.53
N ILE A 257 9.61 1.92 -11.83
CA ILE A 257 10.62 1.25 -11.01
C ILE A 257 11.96 1.99 -11.06
N ILE A 258 12.37 2.46 -12.24
CA ILE A 258 13.65 3.17 -12.43
C ILE A 258 13.59 4.60 -11.89
N THR A 259 12.39 5.15 -11.65
CA THR A 259 12.24 6.46 -10.98
C THR A 259 12.93 6.38 -9.61
N PRO A 260 14.04 7.11 -9.38
CA PRO A 260 14.95 6.80 -8.28
C PRO A 260 14.24 6.76 -6.92
N ALA A 261 13.31 7.69 -6.68
CA ALA A 261 12.54 7.75 -5.46
C ALA A 261 11.69 6.51 -5.21
N VAL A 262 11.01 6.02 -6.23
CA VAL A 262 10.16 4.84 -6.14
C VAL A 262 11.04 3.60 -6.04
N GLY A 263 12.07 3.46 -6.89
CA GLY A 263 12.99 2.33 -6.87
C GLY A 263 13.66 2.13 -5.51
N ILE A 264 14.16 3.21 -4.90
CA ILE A 264 14.75 3.17 -3.55
C ILE A 264 13.69 2.80 -2.51
N THR A 265 12.51 3.42 -2.55
CA THR A 265 11.43 3.15 -1.59
C THR A 265 10.95 1.69 -1.68
N LEU A 266 10.86 1.14 -2.88
CA LEU A 266 10.55 -0.27 -3.11
C LEU A 266 11.65 -1.20 -2.60
N GLY A 267 12.89 -0.76 -2.45
CA GLY A 267 13.95 -1.58 -1.82
C GLY A 267 13.96 -1.51 -0.29
N LEU A 268 13.12 -0.68 0.33
CA LEU A 268 13.15 -0.40 1.77
C LEU A 268 11.95 -1.02 2.49
N GLU A 269 12.20 -1.85 3.51
CA GLU A 269 11.16 -2.39 4.37
C GLU A 269 10.66 -1.32 5.33
N LEU A 270 9.68 -0.54 4.89
CA LEU A 270 9.19 0.62 5.63
C LEU A 270 7.68 0.72 5.56
N SER A 271 7.12 1.31 6.62
CA SER A 271 5.71 1.69 6.66
C SER A 271 5.30 2.54 5.44
N SER A 272 6.13 3.51 5.03
CA SER A 272 5.86 4.35 3.85
C SER A 272 5.75 3.56 2.55
N THR A 273 6.52 2.49 2.39
CA THR A 273 6.49 1.62 1.22
C THR A 273 5.16 0.89 1.14
N TYR A 274 4.73 0.27 2.25
CA TYR A 274 3.43 -0.39 2.30
C TYR A 274 2.30 0.62 2.10
N PHE A 275 2.39 1.78 2.75
CA PHE A 275 1.39 2.84 2.63
C PHE A 275 1.20 3.30 1.17
N MET A 276 2.29 3.49 0.42
CA MET A 276 2.26 3.80 -1.01
C MET A 276 1.47 2.76 -1.81
N ILE A 277 1.77 1.48 -1.58
CA ILE A 277 1.15 0.36 -2.29
C ILE A 277 -0.36 0.37 -2.06
N TYR A 278 -0.78 0.43 -0.80
CA TYR A 278 -2.20 0.37 -0.45
C TYR A 278 -2.97 1.62 -0.88
N ILE A 279 -2.40 2.83 -0.75
CA ILE A 279 -3.05 4.05 -1.26
C ILE A 279 -3.23 4.00 -2.78
N PHE A 280 -2.23 3.53 -3.52
CA PHE A 280 -2.37 3.38 -4.96
C PHE A 280 -3.47 2.39 -5.34
N ILE A 281 -3.52 1.22 -4.68
CA ILE A 281 -4.57 0.21 -4.88
C ILE A 281 -5.95 0.82 -4.62
N ILE A 282 -6.09 1.57 -3.52
CA ILE A 282 -7.32 2.26 -3.13
C ILE A 282 -7.77 3.24 -4.24
N VAL A 283 -6.88 4.13 -4.69
CA VAL A 283 -7.18 5.10 -5.76
C VAL A 283 -7.57 4.39 -7.05
N TYR A 284 -6.78 3.41 -7.49
CA TYR A 284 -7.07 2.64 -8.70
C TYR A 284 -8.44 1.95 -8.64
N LEU A 285 -8.75 1.26 -7.54
CA LEU A 285 -10.01 0.53 -7.39
C LEU A 285 -11.22 1.47 -7.32
N VAL A 286 -11.11 2.62 -6.66
CA VAL A 286 -12.20 3.61 -6.63
C VAL A 286 -12.44 4.21 -8.01
N ILE A 287 -11.39 4.64 -8.72
CA ILE A 287 -11.53 5.19 -10.07
C ILE A 287 -12.11 4.13 -11.03
N LYS A 288 -11.69 2.88 -10.91
CA LYS A 288 -12.27 1.77 -11.66
C LYS A 288 -13.75 1.57 -11.35
N GLN A 289 -14.13 1.68 -10.08
CA GLN A 289 -15.53 1.54 -9.65
C GLN A 289 -16.40 2.69 -10.16
N ILE A 290 -15.88 3.92 -10.12
CA ILE A 290 -16.51 5.14 -10.66
C ILE A 290 -16.79 4.98 -12.15
N ASN A 291 -15.81 4.48 -12.91
CA ASN A 291 -15.92 4.38 -14.36
C ASN A 291 -16.85 3.25 -14.82
N ASN A 292 -16.97 2.18 -14.04
CA ASN A 292 -17.75 0.99 -14.43
C ASN A 292 -19.16 0.93 -13.81
N ASP A 293 -19.59 1.94 -13.02
CA ASP A 293 -20.88 1.98 -12.29
C ASP A 293 -21.16 0.72 -11.42
N GLN A 294 -20.12 -0.03 -11.03
CA GLN A 294 -20.22 -1.28 -10.25
C GLN A 294 -20.27 -1.00 -8.74
N ASN A 295 -21.36 -0.45 -8.23
CA ASN A 295 -21.45 0.09 -6.86
C ASN A 295 -21.30 -0.92 -5.69
N ALA A 296 -21.50 -2.23 -5.88
CA ALA A 296 -21.56 -3.18 -4.76
C ALA A 296 -20.36 -4.15 -4.65
N GLU A 297 -19.60 -4.35 -5.73
CA GLU A 297 -18.85 -5.60 -5.90
C GLU A 297 -17.38 -5.56 -5.43
N LEU A 298 -16.83 -4.35 -5.27
CA LEU A 298 -15.48 -4.10 -4.74
C LEU A 298 -15.50 -3.53 -3.32
N GLY A 299 -16.68 -3.31 -2.74
CA GLY A 299 -16.84 -2.50 -1.54
C GLY A 299 -16.10 -3.06 -0.31
N TRP A 300 -16.15 -4.37 -0.10
CA TRP A 300 -15.42 -5.00 1.00
C TRP A 300 -13.90 -5.00 0.78
N ILE A 301 -13.42 -5.11 -0.47
CA ILE A 301 -11.98 -5.02 -0.79
C ILE A 301 -11.51 -3.62 -0.41
N LEU A 302 -12.24 -2.58 -0.85
CA LEU A 302 -11.93 -1.20 -0.51
C LEU A 302 -11.94 -0.98 1.01
N ALA A 303 -12.97 -1.46 1.71
CA ALA A 303 -13.04 -1.37 3.17
C ALA A 303 -11.83 -2.05 3.83
N LEU A 304 -11.45 -3.25 3.37
CA LEU A 304 -10.30 -3.98 3.87
C LEU A 304 -8.99 -3.20 3.63
N MET A 305 -8.80 -2.66 2.42
CA MET A 305 -7.60 -1.87 2.09
C MET A 305 -7.54 -0.60 2.96
N VAL A 306 -8.66 0.08 3.17
CA VAL A 306 -8.76 1.27 4.03
C VAL A 306 -8.40 0.93 5.47
N CYS A 307 -8.98 -0.14 6.04
CA CYS A 307 -8.63 -0.61 7.37
C CYS A 307 -7.13 -0.90 7.50
N THR A 308 -6.54 -1.59 6.50
CA THR A 308 -5.10 -1.85 6.47
C THR A 308 -4.31 -0.54 6.43
N THR A 309 -4.66 0.39 5.55
CA THR A 309 -3.98 1.68 5.40
C THR A 309 -3.97 2.48 6.70
N VAL A 310 -5.10 2.51 7.45
CA VAL A 310 -5.18 3.14 8.77
C VAL A 310 -4.18 2.54 9.76
N LEU A 311 -3.98 1.22 9.72
CA LEU A 311 -3.03 0.55 10.63
C LEU A 311 -1.57 0.69 10.19
N LEU A 312 -1.28 1.09 8.95
CA LEU A 312 0.10 1.23 8.47
C LEU A 312 0.80 2.47 9.03
N ARG A 313 0.07 3.56 9.25
CA ARG A 313 0.61 4.85 9.75
C ARG A 313 -0.38 5.55 10.67
N GLN A 314 0.12 6.36 11.60
CA GLN A 314 -0.74 7.05 12.57
C GLN A 314 -1.61 8.14 11.91
N GLU A 315 -1.02 8.91 10.99
CA GLU A 315 -1.64 9.99 10.23
C GLU A 315 -2.48 9.50 9.03
N ALA A 316 -2.51 8.19 8.81
CA ALA A 316 -3.19 7.56 7.68
C ALA A 316 -4.65 7.95 7.55
N SER A 317 -5.38 8.06 8.67
CA SER A 317 -6.81 8.42 8.65
C SER A 317 -7.04 9.86 8.16
N ILE A 318 -6.18 10.81 8.51
CA ILE A 318 -6.28 12.19 8.02
C ILE A 318 -5.94 12.23 6.51
N VAL A 319 -4.91 11.50 6.08
CA VAL A 319 -4.60 11.34 4.65
C VAL A 319 -5.79 10.76 3.89
N LEU A 320 -6.43 9.72 4.44
CA LEU A 320 -7.62 9.11 3.84
C LEU A 320 -8.79 10.10 3.78
N CYS A 321 -8.97 10.97 4.78
CA CYS A 321 -9.97 12.04 4.73
C CYS A 321 -9.73 12.99 3.54
N TYR A 322 -8.48 13.38 3.28
CA TYR A 322 -8.14 14.14 2.06
C TYR A 322 -8.58 13.40 0.79
N PHE A 323 -8.23 12.11 0.66
CA PHE A 323 -8.65 11.31 -0.49
C PHE A 323 -10.17 11.20 -0.59
N ILE A 324 -10.89 11.05 0.51
CA ILE A 324 -12.35 10.97 0.52
C ILE A 324 -12.98 12.24 -0.04
N ILE A 325 -12.52 13.41 0.40
CA ILE A 325 -13.02 14.70 -0.08
C ILE A 325 -12.68 14.88 -1.57
N MET A 326 -11.45 14.57 -1.98
CA MET A 326 -11.05 14.69 -3.39
C MET A 326 -11.81 13.70 -4.28
N LEU A 327 -11.95 12.45 -3.86
CA LEU A 327 -12.70 11.43 -4.59
C LEU A 327 -14.21 11.74 -4.65
N SER A 328 -14.73 12.53 -3.71
CA SER A 328 -16.12 13.03 -3.77
C SER A 328 -16.40 13.97 -4.94
N THR A 329 -15.35 14.59 -5.50
CA THR A 329 -15.49 15.47 -6.69
C THR A 329 -15.71 14.69 -7.98
N PHE A 330 -15.51 13.37 -7.95
CA PHE A 330 -15.84 12.48 -9.05
C PHE A 330 -17.33 12.05 -8.95
N LYS A 331 -17.84 11.40 -10.00
CA LYS A 331 -19.26 11.01 -10.19
C LYS A 331 -19.90 10.46 -8.89
N ASN A 332 -21.20 10.74 -8.66
CA ASN A 332 -21.97 10.49 -7.43
C ASN A 332 -21.61 9.20 -6.65
N CYS A 333 -20.61 9.31 -5.76
CA CYS A 333 -19.99 8.17 -5.07
C CYS A 333 -20.39 8.05 -3.60
N LYS A 334 -21.48 8.70 -3.18
CA LYS A 334 -21.85 8.83 -1.76
C LYS A 334 -21.82 7.49 -1.01
N LYS A 335 -22.41 6.44 -1.59
CA LYS A 335 -22.49 5.13 -0.95
C LYS A 335 -21.11 4.50 -0.77
N ILE A 336 -20.25 4.58 -1.79
CA ILE A 336 -18.88 4.03 -1.77
C ILE A 336 -18.04 4.79 -0.74
N LEU A 337 -18.05 6.12 -0.81
CA LEU A 337 -17.26 6.97 0.09
C LEU A 337 -17.69 6.82 1.54
N LEU A 338 -19.00 6.68 1.81
CA LEU A 338 -19.49 6.52 3.17
C LEU A 338 -19.22 5.11 3.73
N HIS A 339 -19.67 4.05 3.03
CA HIS A 339 -19.67 2.69 3.59
C HIS A 339 -18.34 1.96 3.44
N ASN A 340 -17.62 2.19 2.34
CA ASN A 340 -16.40 1.44 2.03
C ASN A 340 -15.12 2.21 2.37
N PHE A 341 -15.22 3.52 2.60
CA PHE A 341 -14.08 4.38 2.95
C PHE A 341 -14.23 4.97 4.34
N MET A 342 -15.20 5.85 4.53
CA MET A 342 -15.28 6.67 5.74
C MET A 342 -15.59 5.83 6.97
N LEU A 343 -16.63 4.98 6.92
CA LEU A 343 -17.01 4.16 8.06
C LEU A 343 -15.89 3.20 8.51
N PRO A 344 -15.25 2.41 7.62
CA PRO A 344 -14.10 1.59 8.01
C PRO A 344 -12.94 2.41 8.58
N CYS A 345 -12.65 3.58 7.98
CA CYS A 345 -11.62 4.48 8.46
C CYS A 345 -11.87 4.96 9.90
N VAL A 346 -13.07 5.50 10.19
CA VAL A 346 -13.43 5.96 11.54
C VAL A 346 -13.42 4.80 12.52
N CYS A 347 -14.01 3.65 12.18
CA CYS A 347 -14.11 2.52 13.09
C CYS A 347 -12.73 2.03 13.53
N VAL A 348 -11.81 1.80 12.59
CA VAL A 348 -10.47 1.31 12.91
C VAL A 348 -9.63 2.37 13.60
N GLN A 349 -9.69 3.63 13.18
CA GLN A 349 -8.95 4.71 13.85
C GLN A 349 -9.43 4.88 15.30
N THR A 350 -10.75 4.85 15.52
CA THR A 350 -11.34 4.99 16.85
C THR A 350 -10.97 3.80 17.74
N SER A 351 -11.10 2.56 17.23
CA SER A 351 -10.71 1.38 18.00
C SER A 351 -9.22 1.36 18.30
N TYR A 352 -8.39 1.83 17.37
CA TYR A 352 -6.94 1.93 17.55
C TYR A 352 -6.59 2.93 18.66
N ILE A 353 -7.16 4.13 18.62
CA ILE A 353 -6.95 5.15 19.66
C ILE A 353 -7.44 4.65 21.03
N ILE A 354 -8.63 4.04 21.10
CA ILE A 354 -9.16 3.48 22.36
C ILE A 354 -8.18 2.44 22.91
N LYS A 355 -7.72 1.52 22.07
CA LYS A 355 -6.82 0.46 22.52
C LYS A 355 -5.49 1.01 23.02
N ILE A 356 -4.83 1.86 22.25
CA ILE A 356 -3.49 2.36 22.57
C ILE A 356 -3.54 3.37 23.73
N CYS A 357 -4.44 4.35 23.67
CA CYS A 357 -4.43 5.46 24.64
C CYS A 357 -5.25 5.16 25.90
N MET A 358 -6.39 4.50 25.78
CA MET A 358 -7.28 4.29 26.94
C MET A 358 -6.99 2.98 27.67
N LEU A 359 -6.71 1.89 26.94
CA LEU A 359 -6.50 0.57 27.55
C LEU A 359 -5.03 0.32 27.89
N GLU A 360 -4.11 0.57 26.95
CA GLU A 360 -2.67 0.39 27.18
C GLU A 360 -2.00 1.60 27.84
N LYS A 361 -2.73 2.72 28.02
CA LYS A 361 -2.24 3.99 28.60
C LYS A 361 -0.97 4.54 27.92
N VAL A 362 -0.80 4.26 26.63
CA VAL A 362 0.32 4.75 25.83
C VAL A 362 0.00 6.14 25.29
N GLY A 363 0.90 7.12 25.48
CA GLY A 363 0.72 8.51 25.01
C GLY A 363 0.38 9.55 26.07
N THR A 364 0.54 9.21 27.36
CA THR A 364 0.44 10.17 28.48
C THR A 364 1.69 11.04 28.67
N GLU A 365 2.76 10.78 27.93
CA GLU A 365 4.03 11.52 28.00
C GLU A 365 4.08 12.60 26.91
N THR A 366 4.51 13.80 27.28
CA THR A 366 4.35 15.06 26.51
C THR A 366 5.25 15.21 25.28
N GLU A 367 6.20 14.30 25.05
CA GLU A 367 7.22 14.45 23.98
C GLU A 367 6.90 13.68 22.69
N ILE A 368 5.68 13.18 22.53
CA ILE A 368 5.40 12.12 21.56
C ILE A 368 4.30 12.48 20.55
N LEU A 369 4.45 11.98 19.31
CA LEU A 369 3.60 12.27 18.13
C LEU A 369 2.11 11.93 18.32
N LEU A 370 1.77 11.05 19.27
CA LEU A 370 0.40 10.65 19.59
C LEU A 370 -0.01 11.21 20.97
N ASN A 371 0.00 12.54 21.07
CA ASN A 371 -0.48 13.28 22.24
C ASN A 371 -2.00 13.59 22.15
N TRP A 372 -2.60 14.06 23.24
CA TRP A 372 -4.03 14.38 23.28
C TRP A 372 -4.47 15.39 22.22
N GLU A 373 -3.64 16.41 21.95
CA GLU A 373 -3.91 17.41 20.91
C GLU A 373 -4.00 16.77 19.52
N SER A 374 -3.03 15.90 19.20
CA SER A 374 -3.00 15.16 17.93
C SER A 374 -4.17 14.21 17.79
N ILE A 375 -4.55 13.52 18.88
CA ILE A 375 -5.73 12.63 18.92
C ILE A 375 -7.01 13.42 18.64
N ILE A 376 -7.20 14.56 19.32
CA ILE A 376 -8.37 15.43 19.13
C ILE A 376 -8.43 15.93 17.69
N LEU A 377 -7.30 16.31 17.10
CA LEU A 377 -7.23 16.76 15.71
C LEU A 377 -7.57 15.62 14.74
N ILE A 378 -6.97 14.44 14.89
CA ILE A 378 -7.26 13.26 14.06
C ILE A 378 -8.75 12.92 14.12
N MET A 379 -9.30 12.83 15.32
CA MET A 379 -10.72 12.50 15.52
C MET A 379 -11.65 13.60 15.01
N GLY A 380 -11.29 14.87 15.22
CA GLY A 380 -12.02 16.02 14.70
C GLY A 380 -12.13 16.00 13.19
N VAL A 381 -11.02 15.79 12.47
CA VAL A 381 -11.03 15.71 11.00
C VAL A 381 -11.85 14.51 10.51
N ASN A 382 -11.74 13.35 11.17
CA ASN A 382 -12.55 12.18 10.84
C ASN A 382 -14.05 12.44 11.00
N ILE A 383 -14.47 13.06 12.12
CA ILE A 383 -15.88 13.40 12.38
C ILE A 383 -16.39 14.44 11.39
N LEU A 384 -15.62 15.50 11.12
CA LEU A 384 -15.99 16.53 10.14
C LEU A 384 -16.14 15.96 8.74
N THR A 385 -15.24 15.04 8.33
CA THR A 385 -15.32 14.37 7.03
C THR A 385 -16.53 13.43 6.96
N LEU A 386 -16.85 12.72 8.05
CA LEU A 386 -18.04 11.90 8.16
C LEU A 386 -19.33 12.73 8.03
N ILE A 387 -19.39 13.87 8.71
CA ILE A 387 -20.52 14.83 8.60
C ILE A 387 -20.63 15.34 7.16
N TYR A 388 -19.51 15.73 6.55
CA TYR A 388 -19.48 16.18 5.16
C TYR A 388 -20.05 15.14 4.20
N ILE A 389 -19.54 13.90 4.20
CA ILE A 389 -19.98 12.85 3.27
C ILE A 389 -21.40 12.36 3.60
N GLY A 390 -21.72 12.18 4.89
CA GLY A 390 -23.00 11.66 5.34
C GLY A 390 -24.16 12.64 5.11
N ILE A 391 -23.96 13.89 5.52
CA ILE A 391 -25.04 14.88 5.64
C ILE A 391 -24.99 15.92 4.50
N ILE A 392 -23.81 16.47 4.18
CA ILE A 392 -23.68 17.61 3.26
C ILE A 392 -23.61 17.17 1.79
N TYR A 393 -22.80 16.16 1.49
CA TYR A 393 -22.50 15.71 0.14
C TYR A 393 -23.75 15.27 -0.62
N GLY A 394 -23.92 15.84 -1.82
CA GLY A 394 -25.06 15.61 -2.71
C GLY A 394 -26.39 16.22 -2.25
N ARG A 395 -26.44 16.95 -1.12
CA ARG A 395 -27.66 17.57 -0.60
C ARG A 395 -27.57 19.10 -0.54
N TYR A 396 -26.51 19.63 0.06
CA TYR A 396 -26.33 21.06 0.29
C TYR A 396 -25.13 21.60 -0.49
N PHE A 397 -25.18 22.86 -0.93
CA PHE A 397 -24.04 23.53 -1.60
C PHE A 397 -23.49 22.79 -2.83
N VAL A 398 -24.35 22.11 -3.61
CA VAL A 398 -23.94 21.25 -4.73
C VAL A 398 -23.07 21.98 -5.77
N LYS A 399 -23.35 23.26 -6.05
CA LYS A 399 -22.51 24.07 -6.94
C LYS A 399 -21.08 24.25 -6.42
N LEU A 400 -20.90 24.46 -5.11
CA LEU A 400 -19.58 24.55 -4.49
C LEU A 400 -18.86 23.20 -4.52
N GLN A 401 -19.60 22.09 -4.37
CA GLN A 401 -19.03 20.74 -4.44
C GLN A 401 -18.37 20.44 -5.80
N GLN A 402 -18.87 21.02 -6.90
CA GLN A 402 -18.26 20.89 -8.23
C GLN A 402 -16.87 21.53 -8.32
N CYS A 403 -16.62 22.58 -7.53
CA CYS A 403 -15.33 23.27 -7.47
C CYS A 403 -14.45 22.79 -6.30
N MET A 404 -14.89 21.79 -5.53
CA MET A 404 -14.23 21.38 -4.28
C MET A 404 -12.76 20.98 -4.48
N ALA A 405 -12.44 20.28 -5.58
CA ALA A 405 -11.06 19.91 -5.90
C ALA A 405 -10.14 21.13 -6.06
N SER A 406 -10.64 22.17 -6.75
CA SER A 406 -9.89 23.43 -6.93
C SER A 406 -9.83 24.24 -5.64
N MET A 407 -10.94 24.33 -4.90
CA MET A 407 -11.00 25.05 -3.62
C MET A 407 -10.02 24.45 -2.60
N LEU A 408 -9.96 23.12 -2.54
CA LEU A 408 -9.08 22.42 -1.60
C LEU A 408 -7.61 22.61 -1.98
N LEU A 409 -7.27 22.60 -3.28
CA LEU A 409 -5.93 22.94 -3.75
C LEU A 409 -5.54 24.38 -3.37
N ILE A 410 -6.43 25.35 -3.59
CA ILE A 410 -6.21 26.75 -3.20
C ILE A 410 -6.04 26.87 -1.68
N ALA A 411 -6.86 26.17 -0.90
CA ALA A 411 -6.76 26.16 0.55
C ALA A 411 -5.41 25.58 1.01
N MET A 412 -4.90 24.55 0.36
CA MET A 412 -3.57 23.99 0.66
C MET A 412 -2.44 24.98 0.37
N ILE A 413 -2.47 25.64 -0.79
CA ILE A 413 -1.50 26.67 -1.14
C ILE A 413 -1.56 27.84 -0.15
N ALA A 414 -2.76 28.32 0.17
CA ALA A 414 -2.96 29.38 1.15
C ALA A 414 -2.46 28.98 2.55
N THR A 415 -2.69 27.73 2.96
CA THR A 415 -2.20 27.20 4.24
C THR A 415 -0.68 27.17 4.27
N GLN A 416 -0.02 26.74 3.19
CA GLN A 416 1.44 26.80 3.11
C GLN A 416 1.97 28.25 3.17
N GLY A 417 1.32 29.19 2.47
CA GLY A 417 1.65 30.61 2.56
C GLY A 417 1.51 31.16 3.98
N PHE A 418 0.43 30.78 4.68
CA PHE A 418 0.22 31.14 6.08
C PHE A 418 1.28 30.53 7.01
N LEU A 419 1.62 29.25 6.81
CA LEU A 419 2.67 28.58 7.57
C LEU A 419 4.05 29.22 7.34
N TYR A 420 4.33 29.71 6.13
CA TYR A 420 5.55 30.46 5.84
C TYR A 420 5.59 31.80 6.58
N ILE A 421 4.44 32.45 6.80
CA ILE A 421 4.37 33.69 7.60
C ILE A 421 4.62 33.39 9.08
N ILE A 422 4.08 32.29 9.63
CA ILE A 422 4.24 31.93 11.04
C ILE A 422 5.64 31.39 11.34
N TRP A 423 6.15 30.50 10.48
CA TRP A 423 7.42 29.79 10.68
C TRP A 423 8.32 29.88 9.44
N PRO A 424 8.80 31.08 9.07
CA PRO A 424 9.50 31.31 7.81
C PRO A 424 10.75 30.47 7.66
N GLU A 425 11.60 30.41 8.70
CA GLU A 425 12.87 29.68 8.68
C GLU A 425 12.65 28.17 8.47
N LYS A 426 11.71 27.58 9.22
CA LYS A 426 11.39 26.16 9.14
C LYS A 426 10.84 25.76 7.76
N ILE A 427 9.90 26.54 7.23
CA ILE A 427 9.34 26.25 5.91
C ILE A 427 10.39 26.44 4.82
N ALA A 428 11.23 27.47 4.92
CA ALA A 428 12.35 27.67 4.01
C ALA A 428 13.35 26.50 4.05
N ASN A 429 13.76 26.06 5.24
CA ASN A 429 14.66 24.92 5.43
C ASN A 429 14.07 23.63 4.86
N ASN A 430 12.80 23.36 5.14
CA ASN A 430 12.09 22.20 4.60
C ASN A 430 12.07 22.21 3.07
N PHE A 431 11.79 23.35 2.46
CA PHE A 431 11.80 23.50 1.00
C PHE A 431 13.21 23.31 0.43
N ILE A 432 14.23 23.92 1.02
CA ILE A 432 15.63 23.76 0.61
C ILE A 432 16.06 22.30 0.70
N CYS A 433 15.70 21.60 1.78
CA CYS A 433 16.02 20.19 1.94
C CYS A 433 15.40 19.34 0.83
N GLU A 434 14.15 19.60 0.44
CA GLU A 434 13.49 18.90 -0.68
C GLU A 434 14.12 19.22 -2.04
N VAL A 435 14.52 20.47 -2.28
CA VAL A 435 15.26 20.86 -3.49
C VAL A 435 16.61 20.15 -3.57
N ILE A 436 17.35 20.09 -2.47
CA ILE A 436 18.64 19.37 -2.41
C ILE A 436 18.39 17.87 -2.61
N ASN A 437 17.37 17.33 -1.97
CA ASN A 437 16.95 15.94 -2.12
C ASN A 437 16.67 15.60 -3.59
N ALA A 438 15.98 16.47 -4.33
CA ALA A 438 15.71 16.35 -5.75
C ALA A 438 16.95 16.48 -6.66
N GLY A 439 18.04 17.07 -6.18
CA GLY A 439 19.31 17.18 -6.93
C GLY A 439 20.34 16.11 -6.57
N ASN A 440 20.18 15.44 -5.43
CA ASN A 440 21.18 14.53 -4.88
C ASN A 440 21.01 13.09 -5.40
N LYS A 441 21.99 12.23 -5.13
CA LYS A 441 22.02 10.79 -5.44
C LYS A 441 20.82 9.99 -4.91
N TYR A 442 20.03 10.57 -4.02
CA TYR A 442 18.88 9.92 -3.38
C TYR A 442 17.64 10.00 -4.28
N TRP A 443 17.02 11.16 -4.41
CA TRP A 443 15.79 11.29 -5.19
C TRP A 443 16.05 11.52 -6.68
N GLY A 444 17.25 11.99 -7.04
CA GLY A 444 17.72 12.17 -8.40
C GLY A 444 16.68 12.88 -9.28
N TRP A 445 16.52 12.43 -10.51
CA TRP A 445 15.62 13.07 -11.49
C TRP A 445 14.12 12.92 -11.22
N THR A 446 13.69 12.37 -10.08
CA THR A 446 12.27 12.10 -9.78
C THR A 446 11.39 13.34 -9.92
N VAL A 447 11.79 14.46 -9.31
CA VAL A 447 11.00 15.70 -9.35
C VAL A 447 10.91 16.24 -10.78
N TRP A 448 12.01 16.18 -11.53
CA TRP A 448 12.04 16.57 -12.93
C TRP A 448 11.14 15.69 -13.80
N ILE A 449 11.13 14.37 -13.57
CA ILE A 449 10.24 13.46 -14.28
C ILE A 449 8.77 13.81 -14.00
N LEU A 450 8.40 14.07 -12.74
CA LEU A 450 7.04 14.49 -12.38
C LEU A 450 6.65 15.83 -13.04
N LEU A 451 7.57 16.81 -13.04
CA LEU A 451 7.33 18.09 -13.71
C LEU A 451 7.15 17.92 -15.21
N ILE A 452 7.95 17.09 -15.86
CA ILE A 452 7.81 16.77 -17.29
C ILE A 452 6.46 16.10 -17.55
N VAL A 453 6.07 15.10 -16.74
CA VAL A 453 4.77 14.43 -16.84
C VAL A 453 3.62 15.43 -16.70
N LEU A 454 3.72 16.38 -15.76
CA LEU A 454 2.73 17.42 -15.56
C LEU A 454 2.68 18.41 -16.74
N ILE A 455 3.82 18.90 -17.22
CA ILE A 455 3.91 19.85 -18.34
C ILE A 455 3.35 19.22 -19.62
N ILE A 456 3.75 17.98 -19.94
CA ILE A 456 3.21 17.24 -21.08
C ILE A 456 1.70 17.02 -20.88
N GLY A 457 1.29 16.65 -19.67
CA GLY A 457 -0.12 16.51 -19.31
C GLY A 457 -0.92 17.78 -19.62
N ILE A 458 -0.46 18.94 -19.18
CA ILE A 458 -1.09 20.24 -19.45
C ILE A 458 -1.06 20.55 -20.95
N ALA A 459 0.04 20.30 -21.65
CA ALA A 459 0.17 20.58 -23.07
C ALA A 459 -0.79 19.77 -23.96
N ILE A 460 -1.31 18.63 -23.48
CA ILE A 460 -2.26 17.79 -24.22
C ILE A 460 -3.61 18.49 -24.41
N ASP A 461 -4.15 19.17 -23.39
CA ASP A 461 -5.51 19.73 -23.42
C ASP A 461 -5.66 21.12 -22.78
N ASN A 462 -4.54 21.74 -22.41
CA ASN A 462 -4.44 23.04 -21.72
C ASN A 462 -5.22 23.13 -20.41
N LYS A 463 -5.44 22.01 -19.71
CA LYS A 463 -6.19 21.95 -18.45
C LYS A 463 -5.48 21.12 -17.38
N ILE A 464 -5.91 21.28 -16.13
CA ILE A 464 -5.52 20.42 -15.01
C ILE A 464 -6.80 19.71 -14.55
N ASP A 465 -6.89 18.39 -14.76
CA ASP A 465 -8.08 17.62 -14.39
C ASP A 465 -8.07 17.25 -12.90
N ASN A 466 -9.17 16.64 -12.44
CA ASN A 466 -9.34 16.26 -11.04
C ASN A 466 -8.31 15.22 -10.59
N MET A 467 -7.81 14.37 -11.48
CA MET A 467 -6.75 13.41 -11.15
C MET A 467 -5.41 14.10 -10.91
N GLU A 468 -5.05 15.12 -11.70
CA GLU A 468 -3.86 15.92 -11.41
C GLU A 468 -3.99 16.72 -10.11
N LYS A 469 -5.15 17.35 -9.89
CA LYS A 469 -5.42 18.07 -8.63
C LYS A 469 -5.29 17.15 -7.42
N LEU A 470 -5.69 15.88 -7.55
CA LEU A 470 -5.60 14.88 -6.49
C LEU A 470 -4.16 14.51 -6.13
N TRP A 471 -3.27 14.27 -7.09
CA TRP A 471 -1.87 13.95 -6.71
C TRP A 471 -1.06 15.20 -6.33
N ILE A 472 -1.32 16.36 -6.95
CA ILE A 472 -0.67 17.63 -6.60
C ILE A 472 -1.09 18.05 -5.19
N GLY A 473 -2.40 18.03 -4.90
CA GLY A 473 -2.89 18.35 -3.57
C GLY A 473 -2.38 17.35 -2.51
N TYR A 474 -2.24 16.07 -2.86
CA TYR A 474 -1.67 15.07 -1.96
C TYR A 474 -0.20 15.37 -1.61
N LEU A 475 0.59 15.82 -2.58
CA LEU A 475 1.96 16.27 -2.35
C LEU A 475 2.00 17.53 -1.47
N LEU A 476 1.17 18.54 -1.76
CA LEU A 476 1.06 19.76 -0.95
C LEU A 476 0.59 19.48 0.49
N TYR A 477 -0.30 18.51 0.66
CA TYR A 477 -0.78 18.07 1.95
C TYR A 477 0.35 17.56 2.84
N TYR A 478 1.31 16.80 2.28
CA TYR A 478 2.45 16.36 3.08
C TYR A 478 3.37 17.48 3.50
N PHE A 479 3.59 18.50 2.65
CA PHE A 479 4.33 19.68 3.06
C PHE A 479 3.67 20.39 4.26
N ILE A 480 2.34 20.44 4.30
CA ILE A 480 1.60 20.97 5.46
C ILE A 480 1.81 20.10 6.69
N LEU A 481 1.73 18.77 6.57
CA LEU A 481 1.99 17.87 7.69
C LEU A 481 3.44 17.96 8.20
N CYS A 482 4.43 18.14 7.32
CA CYS A 482 5.84 18.34 7.70
C CYS A 482 6.01 19.58 8.58
N ALA A 483 5.28 20.66 8.30
CA ALA A 483 5.34 21.89 9.08
C ALA A 483 4.92 21.70 10.55
N GLY A 484 4.14 20.66 10.87
CA GLY A 484 3.71 20.36 12.23
C GLY A 484 4.76 19.66 13.12
N ARG A 485 5.90 19.21 12.58
CA ARG A 485 6.92 18.46 13.36
C ARG A 485 7.81 19.35 14.21
N SER A 486 8.35 18.85 15.31
CA SER A 486 9.30 19.61 16.14
C SER A 486 10.68 19.85 15.48
N TYR A 487 10.97 19.18 14.36
CA TYR A 487 12.26 19.25 13.66
C TYR A 487 12.09 19.34 12.14
N ASP A 488 13.09 19.94 11.49
CA ASP A 488 13.14 20.16 10.04
C ASP A 488 13.31 18.84 9.25
N LEU A 489 12.96 18.88 7.97
CA LEU A 489 13.24 17.81 7.02
C LEU A 489 14.74 17.59 6.88
N ARG A 490 15.13 16.33 6.67
CA ARG A 490 16.53 15.95 6.50
C ARG A 490 16.84 15.63 5.06
N ILE A 491 18.07 15.94 4.64
CA ILE A 491 18.62 15.48 3.37
C ILE A 491 18.88 13.98 3.47
N GLY A 492 18.38 13.21 2.51
CA GLY A 492 18.53 11.75 2.47
C GLY A 492 17.23 10.99 2.24
N PHE A 493 17.37 9.70 1.93
CA PHE A 493 16.25 8.76 1.81
C PHE A 493 15.71 8.28 3.18
N THR A 494 16.45 8.55 4.26
CA THR A 494 16.10 8.14 5.63
C THR A 494 15.07 9.06 6.29
N ASP A 495 14.75 10.23 5.73
CA ASP A 495 13.63 11.05 6.24
C ASP A 495 12.28 10.41 5.87
N SER A 496 11.45 10.20 6.90
CA SER A 496 10.18 9.51 6.76
C SER A 496 9.14 10.28 5.95
N TYR A 497 9.20 11.61 5.91
CA TYR A 497 8.24 12.46 5.20
C TYR A 497 8.69 12.79 3.78
N ALA A 498 9.99 12.91 3.53
CA ALA A 498 10.52 12.91 2.16
C ALA A 498 10.05 11.64 1.42
N ARG A 499 10.08 10.47 2.09
CA ARG A 499 9.50 9.22 1.58
C ARG A 499 7.97 9.28 1.39
N MET A 500 7.23 10.09 2.16
CA MET A 500 5.79 10.21 1.98
C MET A 500 5.43 10.96 0.70
N MET A 501 6.23 11.92 0.27
CA MET A 501 6.03 12.62 -1.00
C MET A 501 6.16 11.67 -2.20
N VAL A 502 7.03 10.67 -2.10
CA VAL A 502 7.19 9.59 -3.11
C VAL A 502 5.88 8.84 -3.35
N THR A 503 5.04 8.72 -2.32
CA THR A 503 3.79 7.95 -2.41
C THR A 503 2.78 8.55 -3.40
N ALA A 504 2.96 9.82 -3.79
CA ALA A 504 2.16 10.46 -4.83
C ALA A 504 2.58 10.06 -6.26
N ILE A 505 3.82 9.58 -6.48
CA ILE A 505 4.37 9.31 -7.82
C ILE A 505 3.57 8.27 -8.60
N PRO A 506 3.22 7.09 -8.04
CA PRO A 506 2.42 6.11 -8.78
C PRO A 506 1.06 6.67 -9.21
N ILE A 507 0.46 7.54 -8.39
CA ILE A 507 -0.80 8.22 -8.70
C ILE A 507 -0.59 9.24 -9.83
N ALA A 508 0.51 9.98 -9.83
CA ALA A 508 0.84 10.94 -10.88
C ALA A 508 0.99 10.27 -12.25
N TYR A 509 1.68 9.12 -12.31
CA TYR A 509 1.80 8.34 -13.54
C TYR A 509 0.45 7.80 -14.01
N TYR A 510 -0.36 7.30 -13.09
CA TYR A 510 -1.70 6.80 -13.40
C TYR A 510 -2.63 7.92 -13.89
N ALA A 511 -2.56 9.10 -13.27
CA ALA A 511 -3.29 10.30 -13.69
C ALA A 511 -2.92 10.71 -15.13
N PHE A 512 -1.63 10.71 -15.46
CA PHE A 512 -1.16 10.99 -16.82
C PHE A 512 -1.74 10.01 -17.85
N VAL A 513 -1.76 8.71 -17.54
CA VAL A 513 -2.34 7.69 -18.43
C VAL A 513 -3.83 7.91 -18.65
N ILE A 514 -4.59 8.22 -17.59
CA ILE A 514 -6.02 8.56 -17.71
C ILE A 514 -6.21 9.77 -18.61
N LYS A 515 -5.37 10.80 -18.48
CA LYS A 515 -5.46 12.01 -19.29
C LYS A 515 -5.21 11.74 -20.77
N VAL A 516 -4.12 11.05 -21.09
CA VAL A 516 -3.81 10.63 -22.47
C VAL A 516 -4.98 9.85 -23.07
N LYS A 517 -5.59 8.96 -22.28
CA LYS A 517 -6.78 8.21 -22.68
C LYS A 517 -7.96 9.11 -23.00
N ASN A 518 -8.36 9.97 -22.07
CA ASN A 518 -9.51 10.85 -22.25
C ASN A 518 -9.34 11.77 -23.45
N TYR A 519 -8.15 12.32 -23.65
CA TYR A 519 -7.83 13.14 -24.82
C TYR A 519 -7.95 12.37 -26.14
N LYS A 520 -7.37 11.16 -26.20
CA LYS A 520 -7.42 10.33 -27.41
C LYS A 520 -8.84 9.88 -27.76
N LEU A 521 -9.62 9.44 -26.76
CA LEU A 521 -11.01 9.04 -26.99
C LEU A 521 -11.85 10.19 -27.52
N LYS A 522 -11.72 11.39 -26.94
CA LYS A 522 -12.42 12.59 -27.41
C LYS A 522 -12.09 12.94 -28.88
N ASN A 523 -10.86 12.69 -29.31
CA ASN A 523 -10.41 12.96 -30.68
C ASN A 523 -10.67 11.80 -31.66
N LEU A 524 -11.15 10.65 -31.18
CA LEU A 524 -11.62 9.52 -32.02
C LEU A 524 -13.13 9.55 -32.24
N GLU A 525 -13.87 10.33 -31.45
CA GLU A 525 -15.32 10.55 -31.57
C GLU A 525 -15.70 11.66 -32.57
N ILE A 526 -14.73 12.15 -33.35
CA ILE A 526 -14.89 13.01 -34.54
C ILE A 526 -14.57 12.16 -35.76
#